data_AF-A0A373B1F8-F1
#
_entry.id   AF-A0A373B1F8-F1
#
_cell.length_a   1.000
_cell.length_b   1.000
_cell.length_c   1.000
_cell.angle_alpha   90.00
_cell.angle_beta   90.00
_cell.angle_gamma   90.00
#
_symmetry.space_group_name_H-M   'P 1'
#
loop_
_entity.id
_entity.type
_entity.pdbx_description
1 polymer ?
#
loop_
_entity_poly.entity_id
_entity_poly.type
_entity_poly.pdbx_seq_one_letter_code
_entity_poly.pdbx_strand_id
1 'polypeptide(L)'
;MRKDYIGFGFNPIESENHFYVMIPSTQAMDDRISVYERFHWEEEGEQKIQRKDILKLELSRHKWKMIVDTVTNEFNGRLKQDKLPVGKFINGGVPVEKRFGKELMVLLWAIENNDPSGIPTALRNWLGLQPEERWWLYTITNASTGAINDSKRGWRVALRYALCENPVDDRPYRQLSLMDLMEGDK
;
A
#
# COMPACT_ATOMS: atom_id res chain seq x y z
N MET A 1 25.36 7.38 6.34
CA MET A 1 23.95 7.35 5.87
C MET A 1 23.99 7.26 4.36
N ARG A 2 23.39 6.24 3.73
CA ARG A 2 23.29 6.17 2.26
C ARG A 2 22.39 7.32 1.82
N LYS A 3 22.97 8.37 1.22
CA LYS A 3 22.27 9.62 0.85
C LYS A 3 21.37 9.46 -0.38
N ASP A 4 21.42 8.30 -1.03
CA ASP A 4 20.77 8.04 -2.31
C ASP A 4 19.33 7.53 -2.17
N TYR A 5 18.91 7.21 -0.93
CA TYR A 5 17.54 6.79 -0.65
C TYR A 5 16.67 7.98 -0.24
N ILE A 6 15.51 8.08 -0.87
CA ILE A 6 14.53 9.14 -0.67
C ILE A 6 13.13 8.55 -0.42
N GLY A 7 12.32 9.27 0.35
CA GLY A 7 11.00 8.81 0.76
C GLY A 7 11.07 7.46 1.46
N PHE A 8 10.36 6.45 0.94
CA PHE A 8 10.35 5.09 1.49
C PHE A 8 11.18 4.14 0.64
N GLY A 9 12.48 4.08 0.94
CA GLY A 9 13.41 3.10 0.35
C GLY A 9 13.68 3.24 -1.15
N PHE A 10 13.21 4.31 -1.78
CA PHE A 10 13.41 4.52 -3.22
C PHE A 10 14.81 5.07 -3.48
N ASN A 11 15.55 4.47 -4.42
CA ASN A 11 16.83 4.96 -4.91
C ASN A 11 16.75 5.13 -6.44
N PRO A 12 16.75 6.37 -6.97
CA PRO A 12 16.62 6.62 -8.40
C PRO A 12 17.80 6.10 -9.23
N ILE A 13 18.97 5.87 -8.61
CA ILE A 13 20.14 5.28 -9.28
C ILE A 13 19.94 3.77 -9.54
N GLU A 14 19.20 3.09 -8.67
CA GLU A 14 18.96 1.64 -8.77
C GLU A 14 17.76 1.31 -9.68
N SER A 15 16.73 2.14 -9.67
CA SER A 15 15.54 1.94 -10.51
C SER A 15 14.77 3.23 -10.70
N GLU A 16 14.18 3.42 -11.88
CA GLU A 16 13.23 4.50 -12.12
C GLU A 16 11.77 4.10 -11.79
N ASN A 17 11.49 2.80 -11.66
CA ASN A 17 10.14 2.33 -11.33
C ASN A 17 9.87 2.54 -9.85
N HIS A 18 8.87 3.37 -9.54
CA HIS A 18 8.45 3.65 -8.18
C HIS A 18 7.00 4.10 -8.13
N PHE A 19 6.46 4.14 -6.92
CA PHE A 19 5.20 4.81 -6.65
C PHE A 19 5.44 6.21 -6.12
N TYR A 20 4.55 7.13 -6.44
CA TYR A 20 4.67 8.53 -6.06
C TYR A 20 3.36 8.99 -5.44
N VAL A 21 3.38 9.23 -4.13
CA VAL A 21 2.21 9.62 -3.35
C VAL A 21 2.15 11.13 -3.28
N MET A 22 1.15 11.72 -3.92
CA MET A 22 0.90 13.17 -3.91
C MET A 22 -0.08 13.53 -2.79
N ILE A 23 0.41 14.30 -1.82
CA ILE A 23 -0.38 14.79 -0.69
C ILE A 23 -0.58 16.30 -0.86
N PRO A 24 -1.81 16.78 -1.12
CA PRO A 24 -2.07 18.21 -1.26
C PRO A 24 -1.69 18.98 0.01
N SER A 25 -1.09 20.16 -0.16
CA SER A 25 -0.71 21.06 0.92
C SER A 25 -1.90 21.77 1.56
N THR A 26 -2.97 21.95 0.79
CA THR A 26 -4.28 22.42 1.26
C THR A 26 -4.87 21.45 2.27
N GLN A 27 -5.86 21.90 3.05
CA GLN A 27 -6.66 21.03 3.91
C GLN A 27 -8.15 21.14 3.57
N ALA A 28 -8.44 21.37 2.29
CA ALA A 28 -9.80 21.47 1.81
C ALA A 28 -10.52 20.12 1.95
N MET A 29 -11.84 20.16 2.11
CA MET A 29 -12.65 18.97 2.38
C MET A 29 -12.67 17.99 1.18
N ASP A 30 -12.50 18.52 -0.03
CA ASP A 30 -12.45 17.80 -1.30
C ASP A 30 -11.04 17.32 -1.68
N ASP A 31 -10.00 17.69 -0.93
CA ASP A 31 -8.63 17.26 -1.20
C ASP A 31 -8.52 15.73 -1.24
N ARG A 32 -7.94 15.23 -2.34
CA ARG A 32 -7.63 13.83 -2.56
C ARG A 32 -6.14 13.58 -2.52
N ILE A 33 -5.75 12.47 -1.91
CA ILE A 33 -4.40 11.93 -2.02
C ILE A 33 -4.38 11.09 -3.28
N SER A 34 -3.47 11.40 -4.19
CA SER A 34 -3.34 10.71 -5.47
C SER A 34 -2.08 9.85 -5.46
N VAL A 35 -2.18 8.62 -5.93
CA VAL A 35 -1.05 7.69 -6.02
C VAL A 35 -0.76 7.38 -7.48
N TYR A 36 0.46 7.67 -7.90
CA TYR A 36 0.94 7.42 -9.25
C TYR A 36 1.95 6.28 -9.27
N GLU A 37 1.96 5.49 -10.34
CA GLU A 37 3.09 4.63 -10.71
C GLU A 37 3.92 5.38 -11.77
N ARG A 38 5.22 5.53 -11.52
CA ARG A 38 6.16 6.28 -12.36
C ARG A 38 7.29 5.37 -12.81
N PHE A 39 7.85 5.71 -13.97
CA PHE A 39 8.96 4.99 -14.63
C PHE A 39 10.05 5.96 -15.09
N HIS A 40 10.22 7.05 -14.35
CA HIS A 40 11.21 8.09 -14.62
C HIS A 40 11.49 8.89 -13.35
N TRP A 41 12.67 9.48 -13.23
CA TRP A 41 13.01 10.41 -12.16
C TRP A 41 13.67 11.66 -12.73
N GLU A 42 13.21 12.84 -12.34
CA GLU A 42 13.84 14.10 -12.77
C GLU A 42 15.07 14.38 -11.88
N GLU A 43 16.29 14.31 -12.43
CA GLU A 43 17.52 14.58 -11.66
C GLU A 43 17.65 16.06 -11.30
N GLU A 44 17.14 16.94 -12.15
CA GLU A 44 17.18 18.39 -11.99
C GLU A 44 15.77 18.96 -11.86
N GLY A 45 15.59 19.84 -10.87
CA GLY A 45 14.33 20.57 -10.65
C GLY A 45 13.31 19.83 -9.78
N GLU A 46 12.07 20.31 -9.84
CA GLU A 46 10.97 19.79 -9.02
C GLU A 46 10.32 18.57 -9.66
N GLN A 47 10.01 17.57 -8.84
CA GLN A 47 9.22 16.41 -9.23
C GLN A 47 7.75 16.83 -9.48
N LYS A 48 7.40 17.04 -10.76
CA LYS A 48 6.04 17.40 -11.20
C LYS A 48 5.35 16.21 -11.85
N ILE A 49 4.03 16.11 -11.65
CA ILE A 49 3.21 15.11 -12.33
C ILE A 49 3.12 15.44 -13.82
N GLN A 50 3.37 14.42 -14.65
CA GLN A 50 3.39 14.49 -16.10
C GLN A 50 2.37 13.54 -16.71
N ARG A 51 2.07 13.73 -18.01
CA ARG A 51 1.12 12.86 -18.75
C ARG A 51 1.54 11.38 -18.81
N LYS A 52 2.85 11.09 -18.69
CA LYS A 52 3.38 9.72 -18.64
C LYS A 52 3.20 9.03 -17.28
N ASP A 53 2.82 9.77 -16.24
CA ASP A 53 2.59 9.20 -14.91
C ASP A 53 1.23 8.51 -14.86
N ILE A 54 1.22 7.29 -14.33
CA ILE A 54 0.01 6.47 -14.32
C ILE A 54 -0.72 6.70 -13.01
N LEU A 55 -1.83 7.43 -13.03
CA LEU A 55 -2.71 7.58 -11.86
C LEU A 55 -3.36 6.23 -11.52
N LYS A 56 -3.06 5.69 -10.34
CA LYS A 56 -3.55 4.40 -9.86
C LYS A 56 -4.79 4.51 -8.97
N LEU A 57 -4.87 5.59 -8.19
CA LEU A 57 -5.90 5.79 -7.18
C LEU A 57 -5.96 7.25 -6.72
N GLU A 58 -7.16 7.70 -6.37
CA GLU A 58 -7.40 8.88 -5.55
C GLU A 58 -8.18 8.51 -4.27
N LEU A 59 -7.70 8.93 -3.11
CA LEU A 59 -8.30 8.62 -1.81
C LEU A 59 -8.66 9.90 -1.07
N SER A 60 -9.80 9.90 -0.36
CA SER A 60 -10.15 11.01 0.54
C SER A 60 -9.10 11.20 1.63
N ARG A 61 -8.83 12.45 2.02
CA ARG A 61 -7.97 12.79 3.15
C ARG A 61 -8.36 12.11 4.47
N HIS A 62 -9.66 11.92 4.71
CA HIS A 62 -10.15 11.24 5.91
C HIS A 62 -9.63 9.80 6.01
N LYS A 63 -9.88 8.98 4.97
CA LYS A 63 -9.38 7.60 4.91
C LYS A 63 -7.85 7.53 4.92
N TRP A 64 -7.16 8.47 4.26
CA TRP A 64 -5.70 8.54 4.29
C TRP A 64 -5.15 8.73 5.72
N LYS A 65 -5.74 9.65 6.49
CA LYS A 65 -5.35 9.88 7.90
C LYS A 65 -5.51 8.62 8.76
N MET A 66 -6.49 7.76 8.45
CA MET A 66 -6.72 6.54 9.21
C MET A 66 -5.67 5.45 8.96
N ILE A 67 -4.92 5.50 7.86
CA ILE A 67 -3.97 4.45 7.48
C ILE A 67 -2.50 4.90 7.51
N VAL A 68 -2.23 6.20 7.38
CA VAL A 68 -0.88 6.71 7.17
C VAL A 68 0.12 6.35 8.27
N ASP A 69 -0.30 6.40 9.54
CA ASP A 69 0.59 6.11 10.67
C ASP A 69 0.96 4.62 10.70
N THR A 70 -0.02 3.73 10.52
CA THR A 70 0.20 2.28 10.48
C THR A 70 1.11 1.89 9.31
N VAL A 71 0.85 2.41 8.11
CA VAL A 71 1.68 2.17 6.93
C VAL A 71 3.10 2.70 7.13
N THR A 72 3.24 3.90 7.67
CA THR A 72 4.56 4.51 7.94
C THR A 72 5.36 3.64 8.92
N ASN A 73 4.73 3.16 9.98
CA ASN A 73 5.38 2.32 10.98
C ASN A 73 5.81 0.98 10.42
N GLU A 74 4.95 0.31 9.65
CA GLU A 74 5.24 -0.95 8.98
C GLU A 74 6.41 -0.82 7.99
N PHE A 75 6.38 0.18 7.11
CA PHE A 75 7.45 0.41 6.13
C PHE A 75 8.76 0.79 6.80
N ASN A 76 8.72 1.71 7.77
CA ASN A 76 9.93 2.11 8.50
C ASN A 76 10.51 1.00 9.38
N GLY A 77 9.67 0.08 9.88
CA GLY A 77 10.12 -1.12 10.57
C GLY A 77 11.02 -1.97 9.68
N ARG A 78 10.58 -2.24 8.44
CA ARG A 78 11.36 -3.01 7.46
C ARG A 78 12.58 -2.26 6.94
N LEU A 79 12.47 -0.95 6.65
CA LEU A 79 13.63 -0.13 6.26
C LEU A 79 14.74 -0.17 7.32
N LYS A 80 14.40 -0.13 8.61
CA LYS A 80 15.38 -0.24 9.70
C LYS A 80 16.05 -1.62 9.74
N GLN A 81 15.30 -2.70 9.53
CA GLN A 81 15.85 -4.07 9.45
C GLN A 81 16.87 -4.17 8.31
N ASP A 82 16.58 -3.54 7.18
CA ASP A 82 17.47 -3.46 6.00
C ASP A 82 18.60 -2.41 6.13
N LYS A 83 18.69 -1.72 7.28
CA LYS A 83 19.65 -0.64 7.55
C LYS A 83 19.56 0.52 6.55
N LEU A 84 18.36 0.78 6.03
CA LEU A 84 18.03 1.89 5.15
C LEU A 84 17.46 3.09 5.93
N PRO A 85 17.58 4.33 5.40
CA PRO A 85 16.92 5.49 5.98
C PRO A 85 15.40 5.32 6.02
N VAL A 86 14.78 5.82 7.10
CA VAL A 86 13.32 5.83 7.26
C VAL A 86 12.66 6.94 6.44
N GLY A 87 11.44 6.69 6.01
CA GLY A 87 10.60 7.65 5.28
C GLY A 87 9.56 8.34 6.14
N LYS A 88 8.95 9.38 5.57
CA LYS A 88 7.78 10.06 6.14
C LYS A 88 6.89 10.57 5.02
N PHE A 89 5.58 10.36 5.15
CA PHE A 89 4.60 11.01 4.28
C PHE A 89 4.44 12.47 4.71
N ILE A 90 4.84 13.39 3.84
CA ILE A 90 4.75 14.84 4.02
C ILE A 90 3.98 15.47 2.85
N ASN A 91 3.55 16.72 3.00
CA ASN A 91 2.91 17.46 1.91
C ASN A 91 3.83 17.52 0.68
N GLY A 92 3.23 17.45 -0.50
CA GLY A 92 3.95 17.28 -1.76
C GLY A 92 4.03 15.81 -2.17
N GLY A 93 4.98 15.51 -3.04
CA GLY A 93 5.15 14.16 -3.57
C GLY A 93 6.21 13.37 -2.81
N VAL A 94 5.84 12.15 -2.42
CA VAL A 94 6.70 11.24 -1.67
C VAL A 94 6.95 9.99 -2.50
N PRO A 95 8.20 9.71 -2.90
CA PRO A 95 8.53 8.48 -3.61
C PRO A 95 8.51 7.29 -2.65
N VAL A 96 8.02 6.17 -3.14
CA VAL A 96 7.90 4.90 -2.44
C VAL A 96 8.47 3.83 -3.36
N GLU A 97 9.42 3.05 -2.86
CA GLU A 97 10.00 1.94 -3.61
C GLU A 97 8.90 0.99 -4.09
N LYS A 98 9.13 0.40 -5.27
CA LYS A 98 8.15 -0.42 -6.00
C LYS A 98 7.45 -1.45 -5.12
N ARG A 99 8.15 -2.24 -4.31
CA ARG A 99 7.56 -3.29 -3.46
C ARG A 99 6.66 -2.67 -2.40
N PHE A 100 7.12 -1.66 -1.68
CA PHE A 100 6.28 -0.95 -0.70
C PHE A 100 5.06 -0.30 -1.36
N GLY A 101 5.22 0.29 -2.54
CA GLY A 101 4.13 0.91 -3.28
C GLY A 101 3.07 -0.10 -3.73
N LYS A 102 3.47 -1.32 -4.14
CA LYS A 102 2.54 -2.42 -4.41
C LYS A 102 1.72 -2.78 -3.18
N GLU A 103 2.36 -2.91 -2.03
CA GLU A 103 1.70 -3.24 -0.77
C GLU A 103 0.73 -2.16 -0.33
N LEU A 104 1.13 -0.89 -0.48
CA LEU A 104 0.26 0.26 -0.24
C LEU A 104 -0.98 0.20 -1.15
N MET A 105 -0.80 -0.05 -2.45
CA MET A 105 -1.91 -0.11 -3.40
C MET A 105 -2.94 -1.20 -3.04
N VAL A 106 -2.52 -2.35 -2.52
CA VAL A 106 -3.45 -3.40 -2.05
C VAL A 106 -4.35 -2.89 -0.93
N LEU A 107 -3.79 -2.21 0.07
CA LEU A 107 -4.58 -1.62 1.15
C LEU A 107 -5.51 -0.52 0.61
N LEU A 108 -4.99 0.37 -0.22
CA LEU A 108 -5.76 1.51 -0.72
C LEU A 108 -6.93 1.08 -1.62
N TRP A 109 -6.71 0.11 -2.51
CA TRP A 109 -7.77 -0.46 -3.35
C TRP A 109 -8.85 -1.16 -2.53
N ALA A 110 -8.50 -1.79 -1.40
CA ALA A 110 -9.50 -2.41 -0.53
C ALA A 110 -10.41 -1.37 0.14
N ILE A 111 -9.84 -0.25 0.61
CA ILE A 111 -10.58 0.72 1.44
C ILE A 111 -11.28 1.83 0.65
N GLU A 112 -10.94 2.04 -0.62
CA GLU A 112 -11.37 3.22 -1.39
C GLU A 112 -12.89 3.42 -1.45
N ASN A 113 -13.63 2.31 -1.56
CA ASN A 113 -15.09 2.27 -1.67
C ASN A 113 -15.74 1.65 -0.42
N ASN A 114 -14.95 1.36 0.62
CA ASN A 114 -15.46 0.85 1.89
C ASN A 114 -15.93 1.98 2.80
N ASP A 115 -16.84 1.71 3.73
CA ASP A 115 -17.11 2.64 4.82
C ASP A 115 -15.85 2.82 5.70
N PRO A 116 -15.51 4.03 6.17
CA PRO A 116 -14.34 4.24 7.02
C PRO A 116 -14.30 3.35 8.26
N SER A 117 -15.45 2.91 8.80
CA SER A 117 -15.53 2.01 9.95
C SER A 117 -14.87 0.65 9.73
N GLY A 118 -14.72 0.18 8.48
CA GLY A 118 -14.05 -1.08 8.17
C GLY A 118 -12.52 -0.97 8.04
N ILE A 119 -11.95 0.24 8.05
CA ILE A 119 -10.50 0.46 7.90
C ILE A 119 -9.67 -0.21 9.01
N PRO A 120 -10.08 -0.19 10.30
CA PRO A 120 -9.35 -0.92 11.34
C PRO A 120 -9.23 -2.43 11.07
N THR A 121 -10.27 -3.05 10.52
CA THR A 121 -10.23 -4.47 10.09
C THR A 121 -9.32 -4.66 8.89
N ALA A 122 -9.39 -3.75 7.90
CA ALA A 122 -8.50 -3.76 6.75
C ALA A 122 -7.02 -3.68 7.13
N LEU A 123 -6.66 -2.82 8.08
CA LEU A 123 -5.29 -2.70 8.58
C LEU A 123 -4.81 -3.97 9.26
N ARG A 124 -5.63 -4.61 10.10
CA ARG A 124 -5.28 -5.87 10.77
C ARG A 124 -5.07 -7.01 9.77
N ASN A 125 -6.01 -7.19 8.84
CA ASN A 125 -5.89 -8.20 7.79
C ASN A 125 -4.66 -7.93 6.89
N TRP A 126 -4.44 -6.68 6.49
CA TRP A 126 -3.29 -6.30 5.68
C TRP A 126 -1.95 -6.57 6.39
N LEU A 127 -1.85 -6.22 7.68
CA LEU A 127 -0.67 -6.52 8.51
C LEU A 127 -0.45 -8.02 8.71
N GLY A 128 -1.52 -8.81 8.75
CA GLY A 128 -1.45 -10.28 8.86
C GLY A 128 -0.90 -10.97 7.61
N LEU A 129 -0.97 -10.33 6.44
CA LEU A 129 -0.38 -10.84 5.21
C LEU A 129 1.14 -10.65 5.20
N GLN A 130 1.85 -11.66 4.71
CA GLN A 130 3.27 -11.55 4.37
C GLN A 130 3.47 -10.59 3.18
N PRO A 131 4.64 -9.93 3.06
CA PRO A 131 4.95 -9.05 1.94
C PRO A 131 4.73 -9.71 0.56
N GLU A 132 5.09 -10.98 0.41
CA GLU A 132 4.95 -11.74 -0.82
C GLU A 132 3.48 -11.95 -1.20
N GLU A 133 2.61 -12.21 -0.22
CA GLU A 133 1.16 -12.33 -0.42
C GLU A 133 0.57 -11.01 -0.88
N ARG A 134 0.99 -9.90 -0.28
CA ARG A 134 0.61 -8.54 -0.71
C ARG A 134 1.09 -8.27 -2.15
N TRP A 135 2.30 -8.68 -2.53
CA TRP A 135 2.80 -8.49 -3.90
C TRP A 135 2.06 -9.37 -4.91
N TRP A 136 1.68 -10.58 -4.52
CA TRP A 136 0.86 -11.45 -5.34
C TRP A 136 -0.53 -10.84 -5.58
N LEU A 137 -1.21 -10.40 -4.50
CA LEU A 137 -2.49 -9.69 -4.56
C LEU A 137 -2.40 -8.43 -5.43
N TYR A 138 -1.33 -7.66 -5.32
CA TYR A 138 -1.08 -6.53 -6.21
C TYR A 138 -1.03 -6.98 -7.66
N THR A 139 -0.24 -8.01 -7.97
CA THR A 139 0.03 -8.44 -9.35
C THR A 139 -1.24 -8.87 -10.07
N ILE A 140 -2.06 -9.72 -9.43
CA ILE A 140 -3.34 -10.18 -10.00
C ILE A 140 -4.36 -9.04 -10.12
N THR A 141 -4.41 -8.15 -9.12
CA THR A 141 -5.34 -7.01 -9.13
C THR A 141 -4.95 -6.00 -10.19
N ASN A 142 -3.66 -5.69 -10.29
CA ASN A 142 -3.14 -4.72 -11.24
C ASN A 142 -3.30 -5.18 -12.69
N ALA A 143 -3.07 -6.47 -12.96
CA ALA A 143 -3.23 -7.06 -14.29
C ALA A 143 -4.69 -7.07 -14.78
N SER A 144 -5.65 -7.21 -13.85
CA SER A 144 -7.07 -7.39 -14.18
C SER A 144 -7.89 -6.10 -14.07
N THR A 145 -7.69 -5.35 -12.98
CA THR A 145 -8.50 -4.19 -12.57
C THR A 145 -7.63 -3.08 -11.97
N GLY A 146 -6.45 -2.84 -12.52
CA GLY A 146 -5.48 -1.88 -11.99
C GLY A 146 -5.69 -0.44 -12.43
N ALA A 147 -6.64 -0.15 -13.32
CA ALA A 147 -6.85 1.21 -13.83
C ALA A 147 -7.69 2.05 -12.86
N ILE A 148 -7.55 3.38 -12.93
CA ILE A 148 -8.27 4.31 -12.05
C ILE A 148 -9.80 4.10 -12.06
N ASN A 149 -10.36 3.72 -13.21
CA ASN A 149 -11.80 3.53 -13.41
C ASN A 149 -12.33 2.15 -12.97
N ASP A 150 -11.48 1.27 -12.45
CA ASP A 150 -11.86 -0.11 -12.10
C ASP A 150 -12.30 -0.28 -10.62
N SER A 151 -12.50 0.81 -9.89
CA SER A 151 -12.70 0.78 -8.43
C SER A 151 -13.89 -0.04 -7.94
N LYS A 152 -14.87 -0.34 -8.80
CA LYS A 152 -16.13 -1.01 -8.44
C LYS A 152 -16.28 -2.42 -9.04
N ARG A 153 -15.21 -3.04 -9.56
CA ARG A 153 -15.30 -4.37 -10.18
C ARG A 153 -14.08 -5.27 -9.93
N GLY A 154 -14.26 -6.57 -10.20
CA GLY A 154 -13.20 -7.58 -10.21
C GLY A 154 -12.40 -7.67 -8.91
N TRP A 155 -11.07 -7.77 -9.05
CA TRP A 155 -10.18 -8.00 -7.92
C TRP A 155 -10.17 -6.85 -6.90
N ARG A 156 -10.45 -5.60 -7.28
CA ARG A 156 -10.58 -4.50 -6.30
C ARG A 156 -11.76 -4.68 -5.35
N VAL A 157 -12.87 -5.21 -5.86
CA VAL A 157 -14.01 -5.59 -5.02
C VAL A 157 -13.65 -6.79 -4.13
N ALA A 158 -12.92 -7.77 -4.66
CA ALA A 158 -12.44 -8.89 -3.87
C ALA A 158 -11.50 -8.45 -2.73
N LEU A 159 -10.60 -7.51 -2.98
CA LEU A 159 -9.72 -6.92 -1.95
C LEU A 159 -10.53 -6.23 -0.85
N ARG A 160 -11.61 -5.52 -1.18
CA ARG A 160 -12.50 -4.93 -0.18
C ARG A 160 -13.04 -6.01 0.76
N TYR A 161 -13.62 -7.08 0.23
CA TYR A 161 -14.14 -8.17 1.06
C TYR A 161 -13.03 -8.86 1.87
N ALA A 162 -11.90 -9.18 1.21
CA ALA A 162 -10.79 -9.89 1.82
C ALA A 162 -10.14 -9.12 2.98
N LEU A 163 -10.07 -7.78 2.91
CA LEU A 163 -9.44 -6.98 3.97
C LEU A 163 -10.45 -6.33 4.91
N CYS A 164 -11.55 -5.78 4.41
CA CYS A 164 -12.48 -5.00 5.24
C CYS A 164 -13.54 -5.84 5.95
N GLU A 165 -13.94 -6.97 5.39
CA GLU A 165 -15.07 -7.78 5.87
C GLU A 165 -14.63 -9.14 6.42
N ASN A 166 -13.44 -9.63 6.04
CA ASN A 166 -12.92 -10.89 6.55
C ASN A 166 -12.69 -10.82 8.07
N PRO A 167 -13.30 -11.72 8.86
CA PRO A 167 -13.11 -11.74 10.30
C PRO A 167 -11.63 -11.92 10.64
N VAL A 168 -11.13 -11.01 11.47
CA VAL A 168 -9.81 -11.15 12.08
C VAL A 168 -10.05 -11.91 13.38
N ASP A 169 -9.69 -13.19 13.39
CA ASP A 169 -9.74 -14.00 14.59
C ASP A 169 -8.56 -13.62 15.50
N ASP A 170 -8.79 -13.38 16.79
CA ASP A 170 -7.71 -13.21 17.78
C ASP A 170 -7.07 -14.56 18.14
N ARG A 171 -7.56 -15.65 17.55
CA ARG A 171 -7.01 -17.00 17.72
C ARG A 171 -5.68 -17.11 16.97
N PRO A 172 -4.59 -17.55 17.60
CA PRO A 172 -3.34 -17.81 16.90
C PRO A 172 -3.63 -18.82 15.77
N TYR A 173 -3.20 -18.48 14.56
CA TYR A 173 -3.33 -19.33 13.38
C TYR A 173 -2.76 -20.71 13.71
N ARG A 174 -3.65 -21.69 13.93
CA ARG A 174 -3.27 -23.08 14.17
C ARG A 174 -3.54 -23.81 12.87
N GLN A 175 -2.55 -23.81 11.99
CA GLN A 175 -2.56 -24.71 10.85
C GLN A 175 -2.61 -26.13 11.42
N LEU A 176 -3.72 -26.84 11.20
CA LEU A 176 -3.81 -28.25 11.56
C LEU A 176 -2.68 -28.97 10.84
N SER A 177 -1.75 -29.51 11.62
CA SER A 177 -0.73 -30.40 11.08
C SER A 177 -1.36 -31.75 10.78
N LEU A 178 -0.73 -32.53 9.90
CA LEU A 178 -1.16 -33.91 9.64
C LEU A 178 -1.20 -34.73 10.95
N MET A 179 -0.35 -34.40 11.92
CA MET A 179 -0.32 -35.03 13.24
C MET A 179 -1.54 -34.70 14.09
N ASP A 180 -2.03 -33.46 14.07
CA ASP A 180 -3.27 -33.06 14.77
C ASP A 180 -4.51 -33.81 14.22
N LEU A 181 -4.50 -34.16 12.94
CA LEU A 181 -5.56 -34.95 12.30
C LEU A 181 -5.46 -36.45 12.64
N MET A 182 -4.26 -36.95 12.92
CA MET A 182 -4.03 -38.37 13.24
C MET A 182 -4.24 -38.68 14.73
N GLU A 183 -4.23 -37.69 15.60
CA GLU A 183 -4.47 -37.85 17.05
C GLU A 183 -5.97 -37.85 17.43
N GLY A 184 -6.87 -37.46 16.51
CA GLY A 184 -8.31 -37.42 16.74
C GLY A 184 -9.06 -38.75 16.62
N ASP A 185 -8.37 -39.83 16.21
CA ASP A 185 -8.95 -41.17 15.94
C ASP A 185 -8.67 -42.20 17.06
N LYS A 186 -8.59 -41.78 18.33
CA LYS A 186 -8.45 -42.68 19.49
C LYS A 186 -9.59 -42.57 20.50
#